data_AF-A0A1B6LE70-F1
#
_entry.id   AF-A0A1B6LE70-F1
#
_cell.length_a   1.000
_cell.length_b   1.000
_cell.length_c   1.000
_cell.angle_alpha   90.00
_cell.angle_beta   90.00
_cell.angle_gamma   90.00
#
_symmetry.space_group_name_H-M   'P 1'
#
loop_
_entity.id
_entity.type
_entity.pdbx_description
1 polymer ?
#
loop_
_entity_poly.entity_id
_entity_poly.type
_entity_poly.pdbx_seq_one_letter_code
_entity_poly.pdbx_strand_id
1 'polypeptide(L)'
;RYIELREKIKVEKDVNEKNKLMTLLRVHKLRGKAFFNKLREEKDDMVTLSFDCQKNLVNPEVPDQLAYYSRQLYTYNFTIVQGSSKNKLNEDNVFIYTWTENKYAKGSNEICSALFHCLSQIDLSPYKVIRLCADGCGGQNRNSTMINMLSYFLLKTAPPGIKKIELIFPIPGHSFLPSDRVFGVIEKELRKMPTICHPDEYITVFEKHGTVRKLGTDCVVRDWKTATSQFLKRVGLWHF
;
A
#
# COMPACT_ATOMS: atom_id res chain seq x y z
N ARG A 1 -14.50 3.17 -12.84
CA ARG A 1 -14.56 2.10 -13.88
C ARG A 1 -15.64 1.04 -13.64
N TYR A 2 -15.69 0.29 -12.51
CA TYR A 2 -16.78 -0.67 -12.28
C TYR A 2 -18.16 -0.01 -12.19
N ILE A 3 -18.31 0.97 -11.29
CA ILE A 3 -19.57 1.72 -11.09
C ILE A 3 -19.95 2.44 -12.38
N GLU A 4 -18.99 3.13 -12.98
CA GLU A 4 -19.14 3.79 -14.28
C GLU A 4 -19.67 2.85 -15.38
N LEU A 5 -19.13 1.63 -15.52
CA LEU A 5 -19.63 0.65 -16.49
C LEU A 5 -21.07 0.26 -16.17
N ARG A 6 -21.43 0.06 -14.89
CA ARG A 6 -22.82 -0.23 -14.50
C ARG A 6 -23.76 0.93 -14.85
N GLU A 7 -23.36 2.17 -14.58
CA GLU A 7 -24.19 3.33 -14.90
C GLU A 7 -24.35 3.49 -16.42
N LYS A 8 -23.26 3.33 -17.20
CA LYS A 8 -23.32 3.34 -18.67
C LYS A 8 -24.28 2.28 -19.22
N ILE A 9 -24.27 1.05 -18.68
CA ILE A 9 -25.19 -0.02 -19.09
C ILE A 9 -26.66 0.32 -18.81
N LYS A 10 -26.96 1.05 -17.73
CA LYS A 10 -28.34 1.44 -17.39
C LYS A 10 -28.92 2.44 -18.38
N VAL A 11 -28.10 3.40 -18.81
CA VAL A 11 -28.54 4.49 -19.70
C VAL A 11 -28.43 4.12 -21.17
N GLU A 12 -27.64 3.10 -21.52
CA GLU A 12 -27.44 2.67 -22.90
C GLU A 12 -28.70 2.01 -23.50
N LYS A 13 -29.12 2.55 -24.65
CA LYS A 13 -30.31 2.13 -25.39
C LYS A 13 -29.96 1.23 -26.58
N ASP A 14 -28.77 1.41 -27.17
CA ASP A 14 -28.32 0.55 -28.26
C ASP A 14 -27.96 -0.85 -27.74
N VAL A 15 -28.56 -1.88 -28.34
CA VAL A 15 -28.42 -3.26 -27.89
C VAL A 15 -26.98 -3.77 -28.08
N ASN A 16 -26.32 -3.38 -29.17
CA ASN A 16 -24.96 -3.84 -29.48
C ASN A 16 -23.94 -3.21 -28.54
N GLU A 17 -24.02 -1.90 -28.31
CA GLU A 17 -23.16 -1.20 -27.36
C GLU A 17 -23.41 -1.67 -25.91
N LYS A 18 -24.67 -1.92 -25.55
CA LYS A 18 -25.00 -2.50 -24.24
C LYS A 18 -24.36 -3.88 -24.04
N ASN A 19 -24.38 -4.73 -25.06
CA ASN A 19 -23.71 -6.04 -25.03
C ASN A 19 -22.18 -5.92 -24.91
N LYS A 20 -21.57 -4.95 -25.60
CA LYS A 20 -20.12 -4.65 -25.45
C LYS A 20 -19.80 -4.21 -24.02
N LEU A 21 -20.57 -3.27 -23.45
CA LEU A 21 -20.38 -2.80 -22.08
C LEU A 21 -20.57 -3.92 -21.04
N MET A 22 -21.56 -4.79 -21.23
CA MET A 22 -21.78 -5.98 -20.39
C MET A 22 -20.60 -6.95 -20.47
N THR A 23 -20.03 -7.15 -21.66
CA THR A 23 -18.83 -7.98 -21.85
C THR A 23 -17.62 -7.38 -21.13
N LEU A 24 -17.39 -6.07 -21.27
CA LEU A 24 -16.34 -5.35 -20.55
C LEU A 24 -16.50 -5.47 -19.03
N LEU A 25 -17.74 -5.36 -18.53
CA LEU A 25 -18.04 -5.54 -17.11
C LEU A 25 -17.75 -6.96 -16.64
N ARG A 26 -18.08 -7.97 -17.45
CA ARG A 26 -17.77 -9.38 -17.14
C ARG A 26 -16.26 -9.63 -17.07
N VAL A 27 -15.51 -9.15 -18.06
CA VAL A 27 -14.04 -9.22 -18.07
C VAL A 27 -13.47 -8.51 -16.84
N HIS A 28 -13.97 -7.32 -16.50
CA HIS A 28 -13.54 -6.59 -15.31
C HIS A 28 -13.73 -7.40 -14.02
N LYS A 29 -14.91 -8.00 -13.82
CA LYS A 29 -15.20 -8.87 -12.67
C LYS A 29 -14.27 -10.09 -12.61
N LEU A 30 -14.03 -10.75 -13.76
CA LEU A 30 -13.13 -11.91 -13.83
C LEU A 30 -11.71 -11.55 -13.43
N ARG A 31 -11.19 -10.43 -13.93
CA ARG A 31 -9.85 -9.98 -13.57
C ARG A 31 -9.77 -9.58 -12.08
N GLY A 32 -10.82 -8.97 -11.52
CA GLY A 32 -10.91 -8.68 -10.09
C GLY A 32 -10.88 -9.96 -9.25
N LYS A 33 -11.63 -10.99 -9.65
CA LYS A 33 -11.59 -12.31 -9.02
C LYS A 33 -10.20 -12.94 -9.09
N ALA A 34 -9.51 -12.82 -10.22
CA ALA A 34 -8.15 -13.33 -10.39
C ALA A 34 -7.15 -12.66 -9.42
N PHE A 35 -7.28 -11.36 -9.16
CA PHE A 35 -6.47 -10.66 -8.16
C PHE A 35 -6.70 -11.23 -6.76
N PHE A 36 -7.96 -11.37 -6.33
CA PHE A 36 -8.26 -11.95 -5.01
C PHE A 36 -7.84 -13.41 -4.88
N ASN A 37 -7.88 -14.17 -5.97
CA ASN A 37 -7.35 -15.53 -5.97
C ASN A 37 -5.83 -15.54 -5.73
N LYS A 38 -5.08 -14.61 -6.33
CA LYS A 38 -3.64 -14.45 -6.06
C LYS A 38 -3.34 -13.99 -4.63
N LEU A 39 -4.18 -13.12 -4.08
CA LEU A 39 -4.05 -12.66 -2.69
C LEU A 39 -4.35 -13.76 -1.65
N ARG A 40 -5.12 -14.79 -2.04
CA ARG A 40 -5.47 -15.96 -1.20
C ARG A 40 -4.57 -17.16 -1.45
N GLU A 41 -3.77 -17.13 -2.50
CA GLU A 41 -2.88 -18.24 -2.84
C GLU A 41 -1.77 -18.32 -1.79
N GLU A 42 -1.69 -19.47 -1.13
CA GLU A 42 -0.67 -19.80 -0.14
C GLU A 42 0.16 -20.95 -0.70
N LYS A 43 1.48 -20.82 -0.59
CA LYS A 43 2.46 -21.86 -0.96
C LYS A 43 3.54 -21.86 0.11
N ASP A 44 4.04 -23.04 0.45
CA ASP A 44 5.02 -23.19 1.53
C ASP A 44 6.31 -22.40 1.25
N ASP A 45 6.70 -22.25 -0.02
CA ASP A 45 7.90 -21.53 -0.46
C ASP A 45 7.62 -20.06 -0.85
N MET A 46 6.45 -19.52 -0.52
CA MET A 46 6.05 -18.16 -0.87
C MET A 46 5.55 -17.38 0.33
N VAL A 47 6.08 -16.17 0.50
CA VAL A 47 5.50 -15.17 1.40
C VAL A 47 4.73 -14.13 0.61
N THR A 48 3.55 -13.76 1.09
CA THR A 48 2.77 -12.65 0.55
C THR A 48 2.81 -11.49 1.54
N LEU A 49 3.12 -10.30 1.04
CA LEU A 49 2.97 -9.04 1.76
C LEU A 49 1.99 -8.17 1.00
N SER A 50 1.09 -7.53 1.72
CA SER A 50 0.18 -6.54 1.17
C SER A 50 0.33 -5.22 1.88
N PHE A 51 0.37 -4.13 1.14
CA PHE A 51 0.58 -2.82 1.74
C PHE A 51 -0.17 -1.71 1.03
N ASP A 52 -0.56 -0.73 1.82
CA ASP A 52 -1.22 0.48 1.36
C ASP A 52 -0.95 1.61 2.36
N CYS A 53 -1.24 2.84 1.96
CA CYS A 53 -1.17 3.99 2.84
C CYS A 53 -2.57 4.48 3.17
N GLN A 54 -2.86 4.60 4.46
CA GLN A 54 -4.12 5.12 4.94
C GLN A 54 -4.39 6.53 4.39
N LYS A 55 -5.66 6.94 4.41
CA LYS A 55 -6.03 8.35 4.24
C LYS A 55 -5.20 9.22 5.18
N ASN A 56 -4.92 10.45 4.76
CA ASN A 56 -4.15 11.38 5.58
C ASN A 56 -4.92 11.66 6.88
N LEU A 57 -4.25 11.47 8.01
CA LEU A 57 -4.82 11.73 9.32
C LEU A 57 -4.49 13.17 9.69
N VAL A 58 -5.50 13.93 10.04
CA VAL A 58 -5.41 15.36 10.29
C VAL A 58 -4.84 15.58 11.69
N ASN A 59 -3.86 16.47 11.84
CA ASN A 59 -3.27 16.77 13.14
C ASN A 59 -3.05 18.29 13.31
N PRO A 60 -3.65 18.93 14.33
CA PRO A 60 -4.57 18.35 15.32
C PRO A 60 -5.96 18.08 14.72
N GLU A 61 -6.61 16.99 15.16
CA GLU A 61 -8.03 16.71 14.88
C GLU A 61 -8.86 17.28 16.02
N VAL A 62 -9.67 18.30 15.76
CA VAL A 62 -10.52 18.97 16.75
C VAL A 62 -11.92 19.20 16.20
N PRO A 63 -12.97 19.12 17.03
CA PRO A 63 -14.35 19.33 16.59
C PRO A 63 -14.68 20.84 16.54
N ASP A 64 -13.80 21.64 15.94
CA ASP A 64 -13.96 23.10 15.80
C ASP A 64 -14.08 23.47 14.31
N GLN A 65 -15.09 24.27 13.99
CA GLN A 65 -15.32 24.78 12.64
C GLN A 65 -14.16 25.66 12.16
N LEU A 66 -13.47 26.37 13.07
CA LEU A 66 -12.32 27.20 12.69
C LEU A 66 -11.12 26.37 12.23
N ALA A 67 -10.95 25.17 12.80
CA ALA A 67 -9.88 24.26 12.41
C ALA A 67 -10.05 23.75 10.97
N TYR A 68 -11.29 23.62 10.49
CA TYR A 68 -11.58 23.24 9.10
C TYR A 68 -11.06 24.26 8.08
N TYR A 69 -11.01 25.54 8.44
CA TYR A 69 -10.48 26.61 7.58
C TYR A 69 -8.97 26.81 7.73
N SER A 70 -8.34 26.10 8.67
CA SER A 70 -6.91 26.17 8.92
C SER A 70 -6.16 25.05 8.21
N ARG A 71 -4.91 25.31 7.80
CA ARG A 71 -4.06 24.25 7.24
C ARG A 71 -3.56 23.35 8.37
N GLN A 72 -4.15 22.17 8.50
CA GLN A 72 -3.74 21.16 9.46
C GLN A 72 -2.59 20.31 8.89
N LEU A 73 -1.67 19.88 9.76
CA LEU A 73 -0.59 18.98 9.37
C LEU A 73 -1.14 17.56 9.21
N TYR A 74 -0.48 16.75 8.39
CA TYR A 74 -0.84 15.35 8.27
C TYR A 74 0.09 14.41 9.04
N THR A 75 -0.51 13.42 9.69
CA THR A 75 0.14 12.19 10.12
C THR A 75 -0.19 11.11 9.11
N TYR A 76 0.84 10.39 8.65
CA TYR A 76 0.70 9.32 7.67
C TYR A 76 0.87 7.96 8.34
N ASN A 77 0.07 7.00 7.87
CA ASN A 77 0.14 5.61 8.29
C ASN A 77 0.29 4.73 7.04
N PHE A 78 1.44 4.08 6.89
CA PHE A 78 1.70 3.07 5.87
C PHE A 78 1.77 1.70 6.53
N THR A 79 0.83 0.82 6.21
CA THR A 79 0.76 -0.50 6.82
C THR A 79 1.13 -1.57 5.83
N ILE A 80 2.05 -2.45 6.25
CA ILE A 80 2.44 -3.67 5.56
C ILE A 80 1.91 -4.84 6.38
N VAL A 81 1.14 -5.72 5.74
CA VAL A 81 0.63 -6.95 6.34
C VAL A 81 1.32 -8.14 5.69
N GLN A 82 1.96 -8.98 6.49
CA GLN A 82 2.50 -10.26 6.07
C GLN A 82 1.45 -11.36 6.19
N GLY A 83 1.34 -12.21 5.17
CA GLY A 83 0.40 -13.31 5.11
C GLY A 83 -0.73 -13.10 4.12
N SER A 84 -1.60 -14.09 4.06
CA SER A 84 -2.76 -14.12 3.16
C SER A 84 -3.93 -13.36 3.77
N SER A 85 -4.92 -13.02 2.93
CA SER A 85 -6.16 -12.38 3.36
C SER A 85 -6.93 -13.12 4.46
N LYS A 86 -6.63 -14.40 4.73
CA LYS A 86 -7.29 -15.18 5.80
C LYS A 86 -6.57 -15.13 7.15
N ASN A 87 -5.30 -14.74 7.20
CA ASN A 87 -4.55 -14.72 8.45
C ASN A 87 -5.17 -13.73 9.44
N LYS A 88 -5.17 -14.12 10.72
CA LYS A 88 -5.53 -13.23 11.82
C LYS A 88 -4.48 -12.13 11.91
N LEU A 89 -4.93 -10.89 11.97
CA LEU A 89 -4.05 -9.73 12.08
C LEU A 89 -3.56 -9.60 13.53
N ASN A 90 -2.26 -9.46 13.72
CA ASN A 90 -1.60 -9.26 15.01
C ASN A 90 -0.28 -8.51 14.84
N GLU A 91 0.40 -8.22 15.95
CA GLU A 91 1.66 -7.46 15.97
C GLU A 91 2.80 -8.13 15.20
N ASP A 92 2.79 -9.46 15.09
CA ASP A 92 3.81 -10.24 14.39
C ASP A 92 3.70 -10.13 12.87
N ASN A 93 2.52 -9.79 12.36
CA ASN A 93 2.26 -9.77 10.92
C ASN A 93 1.73 -8.44 10.38
N VAL A 94 1.51 -7.45 11.25
CA VAL A 94 1.15 -6.08 10.87
C VAL A 94 2.27 -5.14 11.26
N PHE A 95 2.90 -4.54 10.26
CA PHE A 95 3.95 -3.54 10.42
C PHE A 95 3.43 -2.17 10.01
N ILE A 96 3.48 -1.20 10.92
CA ILE A 96 2.95 0.14 10.72
C ILE A 96 4.11 1.13 10.69
N TYR A 97 4.26 1.83 9.57
CA TYR A 97 5.23 2.90 9.39
C TYR A 97 4.53 4.24 9.47
N THR A 98 4.98 5.09 10.37
CA THR A 98 4.33 6.37 10.67
C THR A 98 5.31 7.54 10.63
N TRP A 99 4.84 8.67 10.12
CA TRP A 99 5.57 9.92 10.07
C TRP A 99 4.61 11.10 9.87
N THR A 100 5.10 12.30 10.14
CA THR A 100 4.36 13.54 9.98
C THR A 100 4.85 14.32 8.77
N GLU A 101 3.97 15.11 8.15
CA GLU A 101 4.24 15.91 6.94
C GLU A 101 5.43 16.86 7.11
N ASN A 102 5.67 17.37 8.31
CA ASN A 102 6.81 18.23 8.61
C ASN A 102 8.17 17.49 8.65
N LYS A 103 8.18 16.15 8.74
CA LYS A 103 9.40 15.35 8.74
C LYS A 103 9.73 14.81 7.35
N TYR A 104 8.75 14.18 6.71
CA TYR A 104 8.91 13.61 5.37
C TYR A 104 7.63 13.76 4.55
N ALA A 105 7.79 13.82 3.23
CA ALA A 105 6.66 13.85 2.31
C ALA A 105 5.95 12.48 2.24
N LYS A 106 4.75 12.45 1.67
CA LYS A 106 4.06 11.19 1.32
C LYS A 106 4.46 10.76 -0.11
N GLY A 107 5.67 10.24 -0.28
CA GLY A 107 6.22 9.92 -1.61
C GLY A 107 6.81 8.52 -1.73
N SER A 108 7.28 8.19 -2.95
CA SER A 108 7.88 6.89 -3.22
C SER A 108 9.16 6.61 -2.41
N ASN A 109 9.91 7.62 -1.99
CA ASN A 109 11.14 7.41 -1.20
C ASN A 109 10.82 6.84 0.18
N GLU A 110 9.81 7.41 0.84
CA GLU A 110 9.36 6.99 2.15
C GLU A 110 8.76 5.58 2.09
N ILE A 111 7.88 5.34 1.11
CA ILE A 111 7.24 4.05 0.89
C ILE A 111 8.26 2.96 0.55
N CYS A 112 9.21 3.24 -0.34
CA CYS A 112 10.27 2.28 -0.68
C CYS A 112 11.20 2.00 0.50
N SER A 113 11.51 3.01 1.32
CA SER A 113 12.35 2.84 2.51
C SER A 113 11.66 1.99 3.57
N ALA A 114 10.37 2.25 3.82
CA ALA A 114 9.56 1.44 4.73
C ALA A 114 9.49 -0.03 4.29
N LEU A 115 9.19 -0.27 3.01
CA LEU A 115 9.14 -1.63 2.47
C LEU A 115 10.51 -2.32 2.49
N PHE A 116 11.58 -1.63 2.10
CA PHE A 116 12.95 -2.16 2.19
C PHE A 116 13.30 -2.56 3.62
N HIS A 117 12.98 -1.69 4.59
CA HIS A 117 13.19 -1.98 6.00
C HIS A 117 12.41 -3.22 6.43
N CYS A 118 11.12 -3.32 6.08
CA CYS A 118 10.28 -4.47 6.44
C CYS A 118 10.86 -5.77 5.89
N LEU A 119 11.19 -5.79 4.60
CA LEU A 119 11.78 -6.95 3.93
C LEU A 119 13.14 -7.35 4.52
N SER A 120 13.87 -6.41 5.11
CA SER A 120 15.16 -6.66 5.76
C SER A 120 15.04 -7.13 7.21
N GLN A 121 13.85 -7.06 7.82
CA GLN A 121 13.62 -7.41 9.22
C GLN A 121 12.86 -8.74 9.38
N ILE A 122 12.01 -9.10 8.43
CA ILE A 122 11.28 -10.36 8.46
C ILE A 122 12.18 -11.53 8.07
N ASP A 123 11.97 -12.71 8.65
CA ASP A 123 12.68 -13.92 8.23
C ASP A 123 12.16 -14.40 6.87
N LEU A 124 13.03 -14.28 5.87
CA LEU A 124 12.77 -14.69 4.49
C LEU A 124 13.47 -16.00 4.12
N SER A 125 14.24 -16.58 5.03
CA SER A 125 15.02 -17.81 4.79
C SER A 125 14.19 -19.01 4.32
N PRO A 126 12.93 -19.21 4.79
CA PRO A 126 12.10 -20.34 4.34
C PRO A 126 11.58 -20.20 2.91
N TYR A 127 11.59 -19.00 2.33
CA TYR A 127 10.86 -18.71 1.10
C TYR A 127 11.77 -18.62 -0.13
N LYS A 128 11.19 -18.89 -1.30
CA LYS A 128 11.80 -18.70 -2.62
C LYS A 128 11.17 -17.55 -3.39
N VAL A 129 9.91 -17.24 -3.09
CA VAL A 129 9.13 -16.20 -3.79
C VAL A 129 8.56 -15.20 -2.79
N ILE A 130 8.77 -13.92 -3.06
CA ILE A 130 8.11 -12.82 -2.35
C ILE A 130 7.02 -12.26 -3.25
N ARG A 131 5.78 -12.29 -2.81
CA ARG A 131 4.67 -11.63 -3.48
C ARG A 131 4.31 -10.36 -2.75
N LEU A 132 4.26 -9.26 -3.48
CA LEU A 132 3.94 -7.93 -3.02
C LEU A 132 2.64 -7.47 -3.67
N CYS A 133 1.61 -7.26 -2.88
CA CYS A 133 0.30 -6.77 -3.32
C CYS A 133 0.13 -5.32 -2.85
N ALA A 134 0.11 -4.38 -3.79
CA ALA A 134 0.10 -2.96 -3.48
C ALA A 134 -0.96 -2.22 -4.29
N ASP A 135 -1.42 -1.07 -3.79
CA ASP A 135 -2.28 -0.20 -4.58
C ASP A 135 -1.57 0.30 -5.86
N GLY A 136 -2.35 0.72 -6.85
CA GLY A 136 -1.84 1.14 -8.15
C GLY A 136 -1.33 2.58 -8.21
N CYS A 137 -1.12 3.26 -7.07
CA CYS A 137 -0.80 4.68 -7.02
C CYS A 137 0.61 4.96 -7.59
N GLY A 138 0.68 5.74 -8.68
CA GLY A 138 1.94 6.06 -9.35
C GLY A 138 2.93 6.83 -8.47
N GLY A 139 2.44 7.74 -7.63
CA GLY A 139 3.28 8.53 -6.73
C GLY A 139 3.91 7.73 -5.59
N GLN A 140 3.42 6.52 -5.33
CA GLN A 140 3.80 5.70 -4.18
C GLN A 140 4.35 4.34 -4.61
N ASN A 141 3.51 3.49 -5.21
CA ASN A 141 3.77 2.07 -5.39
C ASN A 141 4.04 1.67 -6.86
N ARG A 142 3.38 2.31 -7.83
CA ARG A 142 3.51 1.98 -9.26
C ARG A 142 4.45 2.93 -9.99
N ASN A 143 5.74 2.89 -9.63
CA ASN A 143 6.79 3.71 -10.25
C ASN A 143 8.12 2.97 -10.38
N SER A 144 9.05 3.55 -11.14
CA SER A 144 10.40 3.00 -11.34
C SER A 144 11.22 2.94 -10.05
N THR A 145 10.98 3.84 -9.10
CA THR A 145 11.66 3.86 -7.79
C THR A 145 11.41 2.56 -7.02
N MET A 146 10.15 2.11 -6.97
CA MET A 146 9.76 0.84 -6.35
C MET A 146 10.45 -0.35 -7.03
N ILE A 147 10.44 -0.39 -8.37
CA ILE A 147 11.08 -1.46 -9.13
C ILE A 147 12.60 -1.50 -8.88
N ASN A 148 13.26 -0.34 -8.86
CA ASN A 148 14.69 -0.26 -8.59
C ASN A 148 15.02 -0.71 -7.16
N MET A 149 14.26 -0.25 -6.16
CA MET A 149 14.45 -0.68 -4.77
C MET A 149 14.31 -2.20 -4.63
N LEU A 150 13.27 -2.81 -5.23
CA LEU A 150 13.07 -4.25 -5.19
C LEU A 150 14.18 -5.03 -5.90
N SER A 151 14.67 -4.50 -7.02
CA SER A 151 15.80 -5.09 -7.76
C SER A 151 17.07 -5.03 -6.92
N TYR A 152 17.35 -3.89 -6.28
CA TYR A 152 18.47 -3.74 -5.36
C TYR A 152 18.37 -4.71 -4.18
N PHE A 153 17.19 -4.79 -3.55
CA PHE A 153 16.93 -5.72 -2.45
C PHE A 153 17.23 -7.16 -2.88
N LEU A 154 16.66 -7.62 -4.00
CA LEU A 154 16.85 -8.98 -4.51
C LEU A 154 18.33 -9.31 -4.79
N LEU A 155 19.08 -8.35 -5.33
CA LEU A 155 20.48 -8.56 -5.74
C LEU A 155 21.49 -8.44 -4.59
N LYS A 156 21.20 -7.63 -3.58
CA LYS A 156 22.20 -7.23 -2.57
C LYS A 156 21.83 -7.56 -1.13
N THR A 157 20.57 -7.78 -0.82
CA THR A 157 20.08 -7.88 0.57
C THR A 157 19.31 -9.17 0.82
N ALA A 158 18.55 -9.67 -0.15
CA ALA A 158 17.71 -10.83 0.01
C ALA A 158 18.52 -12.11 0.33
N PRO A 159 17.98 -13.03 1.15
CA PRO A 159 18.62 -14.32 1.37
C PRO A 159 18.83 -15.09 0.06
N PRO A 160 19.88 -15.93 -0.05
CA PRO A 160 20.20 -16.68 -1.28
C PRO A 160 19.06 -17.57 -1.79
N GLY A 161 18.13 -17.96 -0.91
CA GLY A 161 16.95 -18.75 -1.24
C GLY A 161 15.92 -18.00 -2.10
N ILE A 162 15.83 -16.67 -1.98
CA ILE A 162 14.86 -15.86 -2.72
C ILE A 162 15.27 -15.76 -4.19
N LYS A 163 14.40 -16.24 -5.08
CA LYS A 163 14.63 -16.26 -6.53
C LYS A 163 13.76 -15.28 -7.29
N LYS A 164 12.63 -14.86 -6.72
CA LYS A 164 11.62 -14.08 -7.42
C LYS A 164 10.89 -13.12 -6.50
N ILE A 165 10.68 -11.89 -6.98
CA ILE A 165 9.74 -10.93 -6.40
C ILE A 165 8.62 -10.68 -7.41
N GLU A 166 7.37 -10.84 -6.99
CA GLU A 166 6.17 -10.53 -7.76
C GLU A 166 5.54 -9.26 -7.22
N LEU A 167 5.47 -8.18 -8.00
CA LEU A 167 4.72 -6.98 -7.65
C LEU A 167 3.38 -6.98 -8.39
N ILE A 168 2.28 -7.05 -7.64
CA ILE A 168 0.93 -7.26 -8.14
C ILE A 168 0.05 -6.10 -7.72
N PHE A 169 -0.63 -5.50 -8.70
CA PHE A 169 -1.54 -4.38 -8.48
C PHE A 169 -3.00 -4.82 -8.66
N PRO A 170 -3.92 -4.35 -7.81
CA PRO A 170 -5.34 -4.61 -7.96
C PRO A 170 -5.89 -3.85 -9.16
N ILE A 171 -7.10 -4.25 -9.54
CA ILE A 171 -7.85 -3.59 -10.59
C ILE A 171 -8.70 -2.50 -9.95
N PRO A 172 -8.77 -1.29 -10.53
CA PRO A 172 -9.56 -0.20 -9.97
C PRO A 172 -11.01 -0.61 -9.71
N GLY A 173 -11.48 -0.49 -8.46
CA GLY A 173 -12.80 -0.96 -8.01
C GLY A 173 -12.81 -2.34 -7.36
N HIS A 174 -11.67 -3.03 -7.33
CA HIS A 174 -11.43 -4.31 -6.65
C HIS A 174 -10.10 -4.25 -5.88
N SER A 175 -9.88 -3.17 -5.15
CA SER A 175 -8.60 -2.80 -4.52
C SER A 175 -8.49 -3.13 -3.03
N PHE A 176 -9.42 -3.93 -2.49
CA PHE A 176 -9.40 -4.23 -1.06
C PHE A 176 -8.19 -5.11 -0.70
N LEU A 177 -7.29 -4.56 0.10
CA LEU A 177 -6.09 -5.20 0.61
C LEU A 177 -6.26 -5.56 2.10
N PRO A 178 -5.49 -6.53 2.62
CA PRO A 178 -5.48 -6.85 4.05
C PRO A 178 -5.16 -5.64 4.96
N SER A 179 -4.34 -4.69 4.49
CA SER A 179 -4.06 -3.41 5.17
C SER A 179 -5.32 -2.57 5.39
N ASP A 180 -6.31 -2.61 4.48
CA ASP A 180 -7.59 -1.90 4.65
C ASP A 180 -8.38 -2.37 5.87
N ARG A 181 -8.23 -3.63 6.26
CA ARG A 181 -8.84 -4.15 7.49
C ARG A 181 -8.22 -3.51 8.73
N VAL A 182 -6.90 -3.34 8.74
CA VAL A 182 -6.17 -2.67 9.84
C VAL A 182 -6.65 -1.22 9.93
N PHE A 183 -6.71 -0.51 8.80
CA PHE A 183 -7.23 0.86 8.75
C PHE A 183 -8.66 0.96 9.26
N GLY A 184 -9.53 0.02 8.86
CA GLY A 184 -10.92 -0.01 9.31
C GLY A 184 -11.08 -0.19 10.82
N VAL A 185 -10.16 -0.90 11.49
CA VAL A 185 -10.16 -1.05 12.95
C VAL A 185 -9.59 0.21 13.62
N ILE A 186 -8.46 0.72 13.13
CA ILE A 186 -7.85 1.97 13.62
C ILE A 186 -8.86 3.13 13.52
N GLU A 187 -9.53 3.30 12.39
CA GLU A 187 -10.51 4.37 12.21
C GLU A 187 -11.71 4.26 13.18
N LYS A 188 -12.12 3.05 13.54
CA LYS A 188 -13.21 2.87 14.53
C LYS A 188 -12.80 3.32 15.92
N GLU A 189 -11.52 3.20 16.27
CA GLU A 189 -10.99 3.70 17.54
C GLU A 189 -10.79 5.21 17.50
N LEU A 190 -10.20 5.73 16.41
CA LEU A 190 -10.00 7.17 16.24
C LEU A 190 -11.32 7.95 16.25
N ARG A 191 -12.41 7.39 15.70
CA ARG A 191 -13.75 8.02 15.79
C ARG A 191 -14.27 8.21 17.22
N LYS A 192 -13.72 7.48 18.20
CA LYS A 192 -14.06 7.64 19.62
C LYS A 192 -13.21 8.71 20.31
N MET A 193 -12.20 9.24 19.60
CA MET A 193 -11.29 10.29 20.05
C MET A 193 -11.61 11.56 19.27
N PRO A 194 -12.60 12.36 19.69
CA PRO A 194 -13.05 13.53 18.93
C PRO A 194 -11.98 14.63 18.87
N THR A 195 -10.99 14.57 19.77
CA THR A 195 -9.88 15.50 19.85
C THR A 195 -8.58 14.72 19.89
N ILE A 196 -7.66 15.04 18.97
CA ILE A 196 -6.29 14.54 18.91
C ILE A 196 -5.38 15.74 18.69
N CYS A 197 -4.54 16.05 19.67
CA CYS A 197 -3.68 17.23 19.66
C CYS A 197 -2.24 16.90 19.24
N HIS A 198 -1.79 15.69 19.56
CA HIS A 198 -0.42 15.25 19.31
C HIS A 198 -0.34 13.99 18.44
N PRO A 199 0.63 13.90 17.50
CA PRO A 199 0.84 12.71 16.69
C PRO A 199 1.07 11.41 17.49
N ASP A 200 1.60 11.52 18.71
CA ASP A 200 1.84 10.36 19.57
C ASP A 200 0.53 9.69 20.05
N GLU A 201 -0.59 10.41 20.02
CA GLU A 201 -1.92 9.83 20.29
C GLU A 201 -2.34 8.88 19.16
N TYR A 202 -2.07 9.23 17.89
CA TYR A 202 -2.25 8.31 16.77
C TYR A 202 -1.35 7.08 16.90
N ILE A 203 -0.09 7.30 17.29
CA ILE A 203 0.89 6.21 17.48
C ILE A 203 0.41 5.23 18.56
N THR A 204 -0.11 5.73 19.68
CA THR A 204 -0.68 4.90 20.76
C THR A 204 -1.83 4.01 20.27
N VAL A 205 -2.63 4.50 19.32
CA VAL A 205 -3.66 3.68 18.67
C VAL A 205 -3.02 2.65 17.74
N PHE A 206 -2.04 3.05 16.92
CA PHE A 206 -1.38 2.14 15.98
C PHE A 206 -0.69 0.96 16.67
N GLU A 207 -0.03 1.20 17.81
CA GLU A 207 0.66 0.19 18.60
C GLU A 207 -0.26 -0.96 19.06
N LYS A 208 -1.57 -0.71 19.19
CA LYS A 208 -2.55 -1.76 19.52
C LYS A 208 -2.87 -2.70 18.37
N HIS A 209 -2.55 -2.31 17.14
CA HIS A 209 -2.97 -3.01 15.91
C HIS A 209 -1.79 -3.51 15.07
N GLY A 210 -0.55 -3.25 15.48
CA GLY A 210 0.65 -3.67 14.77
C GLY A 210 1.95 -3.15 15.38
N THR A 211 3.06 -3.72 14.91
CA THR A 211 4.40 -3.23 15.26
C THR A 211 4.65 -1.89 14.59
N VAL A 212 4.82 -0.82 15.39
CA VAL A 212 5.05 0.54 14.87
C VAL A 212 6.55 0.84 14.65
N ARG A 213 6.85 1.56 13.57
CA ARG A 213 8.16 2.09 13.20
C ARG A 213 8.02 3.55 12.75
N LYS A 214 8.73 4.47 13.40
CA LYS A 214 8.77 5.89 13.05
C LYS A 214 9.81 6.14 11.96
N LEU A 215 9.43 6.75 10.83
CA LEU A 215 10.42 7.11 9.80
C LEU A 215 11.39 8.18 10.33
N GLY A 216 12.66 8.04 9.95
CA GLY A 216 13.77 8.89 10.39
C GLY A 216 14.35 8.52 11.75
N THR A 217 13.63 7.73 12.55
CA THR A 217 14.12 7.24 13.85
C THR A 217 14.39 5.74 13.79
N ASP A 218 13.35 4.94 13.54
CA ASP A 218 13.46 3.48 13.50
C ASP A 218 13.78 2.98 12.08
N CYS A 219 13.31 3.72 11.07
CA CYS A 219 13.52 3.40 9.66
C CYS A 219 14.17 4.58 8.94
N VAL A 220 15.40 4.38 8.47
CA VAL A 220 16.14 5.38 7.68
C VAL A 220 15.45 5.60 6.34
N VAL A 221 15.11 6.85 6.04
CA VAL A 221 14.55 7.25 4.74
C VAL A 221 15.68 7.48 3.76
N ARG A 222 15.73 6.70 2.68
CA ARG A 222 16.75 6.79 1.63
C ARG A 222 16.20 7.49 0.39
N ASP A 223 17.08 8.18 -0.34
CA ASP A 223 16.73 8.81 -1.62
C ASP A 223 16.80 7.81 -2.79
N TRP A 224 15.83 6.91 -2.82
CA TRP A 224 15.69 5.92 -3.88
C TRP A 224 15.44 6.56 -5.24
N LYS A 225 14.75 7.70 -5.32
CA LYS A 225 14.46 8.41 -6.58
C LYS A 225 15.75 8.84 -7.27
N THR A 226 16.66 9.48 -6.56
CA THR A 226 17.94 9.91 -7.12
C THR A 226 18.82 8.72 -7.46
N ALA A 227 18.86 7.68 -6.63
CA ALA A 227 19.56 6.44 -7.00
C ALA A 227 18.97 5.82 -8.28
N THR A 228 17.65 5.83 -8.42
CA THR A 228 16.94 5.28 -9.59
C THR A 228 17.29 6.00 -10.87
N SER A 229 17.38 7.33 -10.85
CA SER A 229 17.69 8.12 -12.05
C SER A 229 19.11 7.90 -12.57
N GLN A 230 20.03 7.40 -11.73
CA GLN A 230 21.40 7.06 -12.13
C GLN A 230 21.45 5.72 -12.90
N PHE A 231 20.60 4.76 -12.54
CA PHE A 231 20.65 3.40 -13.12
C PHE A 231 19.59 3.16 -14.21
N LEU A 232 18.42 3.80 -14.12
CA LEU A 232 17.34 3.63 -15.07
C LEU A 232 17.25 4.85 -16.01
N LYS A 233 17.32 4.59 -17.31
CA LYS A 233 17.04 5.60 -18.34
C LYS A 233 15.64 6.17 -18.14
N ARG A 234 15.48 7.48 -18.32
CA ARG A 234 14.16 8.12 -18.26
C ARG A 234 13.21 7.44 -19.24
N VAL A 235 11.99 7.14 -18.78
CA VAL A 235 10.98 6.36 -19.53
C VAL A 235 10.66 6.95 -20.92
N GLY A 236 10.79 8.27 -21.08
CA GLY A 236 10.64 8.95 -22.38
C GLY A 236 11.76 8.70 -23.42
N LEU A 237 12.83 7.99 -23.03
CA LEU A 237 13.94 7.57 -23.90
C LEU A 237 13.90 6.06 -24.18
N TRP A 238 12.85 5.38 -23.74
CA TRP A 238 12.68 3.96 -24.04
C TRP A 238 12.09 3.89 -25.44
N HIS A 239 12.89 3.40 -26.39
CA HIS A 239 12.40 3.07 -27.72
C HIS A 239 11.43 1.89 -27.56
N PHE A 240 10.13 2.17 -27.69
CA PHE A 240 9.09 1.16 -27.85
C PHE A 240 8.57 1.23 -29.29
#